data_AF-A0A8J7SV76-F1
#
_entry.id   AF-A0A8J7SV76-F1
#
_cell.length_a   1.000
_cell.length_b   1.000
_cell.length_c   1.000
_cell.angle_alpha   90.00
_cell.angle_beta   90.00
_cell.angle_gamma   90.00
#
_symmetry.space_group_name_H-M   'P 1'
#
loop_
_entity.id
_entity.type
_entity.pdbx_description
1 polymer ?
#
loop_
_entity_poly.entity_id
_entity_poly.type
_entity_poly.pdbx_seq_one_letter_code
_entity_poly.pdbx_strand_id
1 'polypeptide(L)'
;MKRFFIPTVLGTLTLTALPATAACVSALPAITCSGASTGFTNNGTNTLNVTVEAGATVTRATSDGIRIRGTGNTVTNYGTISGTGALPDNGTDGIDGGAGLTVNNHGTITATNKGIDSEALDNLTVLNTGTIHAYDKAIRNQNGKNGSLTNSGLIESDTDEGFESGDNVYVLNDVTGRIIASDDAIQVGENAYIVNRGLVHSVLRGAADKDDPQDGIDIDSGTVVNEATGVIKSDDDAAIDFDISSNQGFIDNYGLISGTIGVLADPDSPGAQHVRNWGTLEGRDGLAVDLGQGDDSLTIFGGSFVKGGGAFGSGNDLLVLSGDFLGQIGGFDAWFDGGEDTNTVQFATLAFEGLISAVFGAGDEVTLAFKTDVSNFSINLRNWGMFNFADRRAVTFADLKQELSPVPVPAAGLMLLAGLGALAGLRRRRA
;
A
#
# COMPACT_ATOMS: atom_id res chain seq x y z
N MET A 1 -6.02 62.52 71.55
CA MET A 1 -5.33 62.53 70.23
C MET A 1 -5.98 61.48 69.34
N LYS A 2 -6.87 61.87 68.43
CA LYS A 2 -7.54 60.97 67.47
C LYS A 2 -6.72 60.93 66.19
N ARG A 3 -6.15 59.76 65.86
CA ARG A 3 -5.39 59.52 64.63
C ARG A 3 -6.36 59.21 63.49
N PHE A 4 -6.34 60.00 62.43
CA PHE A 4 -7.05 59.74 61.18
C PHE A 4 -6.21 58.79 60.31
N PHE A 5 -6.79 57.65 59.93
CA PHE A 5 -6.27 56.76 58.90
C PHE A 5 -6.88 57.16 57.56
N ILE A 6 -6.04 57.47 56.57
CA ILE A 6 -6.44 57.66 55.18
C ILE A 6 -6.13 56.35 54.45
N PRO A 7 -7.12 55.64 53.89
CA PRO A 7 -6.84 54.47 53.06
C PRO A 7 -6.49 54.93 51.65
N THR A 8 -5.28 54.60 51.21
CA THR A 8 -4.85 54.76 49.82
C THR A 8 -5.48 53.64 48.99
N VAL A 9 -6.47 53.97 48.16
CA VAL A 9 -7.04 53.05 47.18
C VAL A 9 -6.06 52.95 46.01
N LEU A 10 -5.33 51.84 45.95
CA LEU A 10 -4.49 51.49 44.81
C LEU A 10 -5.42 50.94 43.71
N GLY A 11 -5.81 51.80 42.78
CA GLY A 11 -6.60 51.40 41.61
C GLY A 11 -5.75 50.51 40.71
N THR A 12 -6.08 49.22 40.64
CA THR A 12 -5.56 48.29 39.65
C THR A 12 -6.07 48.72 38.28
N LEU A 13 -5.21 49.38 37.51
CA LEU A 13 -5.44 49.68 36.11
C LEU A 13 -5.35 48.37 35.32
N THR A 14 -6.48 47.69 35.09
CA THR A 14 -6.56 46.57 34.18
C THR A 14 -6.40 47.09 32.75
N LEU A 15 -5.17 47.05 32.22
CA LEU A 15 -4.97 47.14 30.78
C LEU A 15 -5.58 45.89 30.15
N THR A 16 -6.79 46.01 29.61
CA THR A 16 -7.30 45.05 28.64
C THR A 16 -6.46 45.20 27.38
N ALA A 17 -5.45 44.35 27.22
CA ALA A 17 -4.76 44.21 25.95
C ALA A 17 -5.81 43.80 24.90
N LEU A 18 -6.12 44.71 23.99
CA LEU A 18 -6.85 44.35 22.78
C LEU A 18 -6.01 43.27 22.05
N PRO A 19 -6.60 42.16 21.60
CA PRO A 19 -5.86 41.21 20.78
C PRO A 19 -5.28 41.99 19.59
N ALA A 20 -3.96 41.96 19.43
CA ALA A 20 -3.33 42.53 18.26
C ALA A 20 -3.90 41.78 17.05
N THR A 21 -4.71 42.47 16.25
CA THR A 21 -5.18 42.01 14.95
C THR A 21 -3.99 42.04 14.00
N ALA A 22 -3.05 41.12 14.18
CA ALA A 22 -2.12 40.86 13.12
C ALA A 22 -2.85 39.98 12.08
N ALA A 23 -2.79 40.45 10.84
CA ALA A 23 -3.20 39.74 9.64
C ALA A 23 -1.92 39.39 8.87
N CYS A 24 -1.99 38.63 7.78
CA CYS A 24 -0.82 38.33 6.96
C CYS A 24 -0.12 39.62 6.48
N VAL A 25 1.02 39.96 7.07
CA VAL A 25 1.77 41.19 6.78
C VAL A 25 2.71 40.92 5.62
N SER A 26 2.57 41.69 4.54
CA SER A 26 3.38 41.54 3.34
C SER A 26 4.69 42.32 3.43
N ALA A 27 5.81 41.60 3.54
CA ALA A 27 7.16 42.13 3.33
C ALA A 27 7.84 41.30 2.23
N LEU A 28 7.31 41.41 1.00
CA LEU A 28 7.74 40.57 -0.13
C LEU A 28 9.27 40.48 -0.25
N PRO A 29 9.82 39.29 -0.55
CA PRO A 29 9.13 38.03 -0.87
C PRO A 29 8.74 37.20 0.37
N ALA A 30 8.67 37.78 1.56
CA ALA A 30 8.28 37.10 2.79
C ALA A 30 6.93 37.62 3.33
N ILE A 31 6.04 36.71 3.67
CA ILE A 31 4.74 37.00 4.28
C ILE A 31 4.69 36.29 5.62
N THR A 32 4.37 37.01 6.69
CA THR A 32 4.15 36.42 8.01
C THR A 32 2.71 36.67 8.44
N CYS A 33 1.98 35.59 8.70
CA CYS A 33 0.66 35.61 9.32
C CYS A 33 0.84 35.33 10.81
N SER A 34 0.73 36.37 11.62
CA SER A 34 0.58 36.28 13.08
C SER A 34 -0.85 36.67 13.41
N GLY A 35 -1.55 35.97 14.33
CA GLY A 35 -2.95 36.27 14.64
C GLY A 35 -3.98 35.77 13.61
N ALA A 36 -5.15 36.39 13.59
CA ALA A 36 -6.28 35.97 12.76
C ALA A 36 -6.34 36.74 11.43
N SER A 37 -6.40 36.03 10.30
CA SER A 37 -6.48 36.56 8.95
C SER A 37 -7.66 35.96 8.17
N THR A 38 -8.28 36.76 7.30
CA THR A 38 -9.39 36.32 6.42
C THR A 38 -8.88 35.72 5.11
N GLY A 39 -7.78 34.98 5.18
CA GLY A 39 -7.05 34.43 4.03
C GLY A 39 -5.90 35.29 3.51
N PHE A 40 -5.18 34.78 2.51
CA PHE A 40 -4.10 35.47 1.79
C PHE A 40 -4.12 35.12 0.30
N THR A 41 -3.84 36.08 -0.57
CA THR A 41 -3.76 35.83 -2.02
C THR A 41 -2.61 36.61 -2.66
N ASN A 42 -1.76 35.93 -3.42
CA ASN A 42 -0.75 36.53 -4.27
C ASN A 42 -0.44 35.62 -5.47
N ASN A 43 -1.00 35.95 -6.63
CA ASN A 43 -0.86 35.13 -7.83
C ASN A 43 0.31 35.52 -8.75
N GLY A 44 1.02 36.62 -8.43
CA GLY A 44 2.02 37.19 -9.35
C GLY A 44 3.46 37.03 -8.89
N THR A 45 3.70 36.63 -7.65
CA THR A 45 5.05 36.55 -7.08
C THR A 45 5.56 35.12 -7.13
N ASN A 46 6.72 34.94 -7.74
CA ASN A 46 7.48 33.69 -7.69
C ASN A 46 8.37 33.69 -6.44
N THR A 47 8.73 32.51 -5.94
CA THR A 47 9.62 32.33 -4.78
C THR A 47 9.13 33.06 -3.52
N LEU A 48 7.81 33.19 -3.37
CA LEU A 48 7.16 33.77 -2.20
C LEU A 48 7.24 32.79 -1.03
N ASN A 49 7.64 33.28 0.14
CA ASN A 49 7.66 32.52 1.38
C ASN A 49 6.53 33.00 2.29
N VAL A 50 5.56 32.14 2.59
CA VAL A 50 4.47 32.41 3.52
C VAL A 50 4.69 31.61 4.80
N THR A 51 4.75 32.28 5.94
CA THR A 51 4.83 31.63 7.26
C THR A 51 3.57 31.94 8.07
N VAL A 52 2.87 30.90 8.51
CA VAL A 52 1.76 31.00 9.47
C VAL A 52 2.29 30.62 10.85
N GLU A 53 2.32 31.56 11.77
CA GLU A 53 2.90 31.35 13.10
C GLU A 53 2.02 30.47 13.99
N ALA A 54 2.61 29.89 15.04
CA ALA A 54 1.86 29.13 16.03
C ALA A 54 0.76 30.00 16.67
N GLY A 55 -0.47 29.47 16.71
CA GLY A 55 -1.65 30.18 17.19
C GLY A 55 -2.25 31.20 16.22
N ALA A 56 -1.63 31.43 15.05
CA ALA A 56 -2.25 32.19 13.98
C ALA A 56 -3.32 31.36 13.25
N THR A 57 -4.34 32.03 12.72
CA THR A 57 -5.39 31.41 11.92
C THR A 57 -5.55 32.15 10.59
N VAL A 58 -5.54 31.42 9.49
CA VAL A 58 -5.77 31.94 8.15
C VAL A 58 -6.99 31.23 7.59
N THR A 59 -8.16 31.86 7.67
CA THR A 59 -9.44 31.24 7.33
C THR A 59 -10.16 32.04 6.27
N ARG A 60 -10.70 31.37 5.24
CA ARG A 60 -11.47 32.04 4.20
C ARG A 60 -12.64 31.18 3.73
N ALA A 61 -13.82 31.80 3.67
CA ALA A 61 -15.10 31.12 3.39
C ALA A 61 -15.57 31.23 1.93
N THR A 62 -14.90 32.04 1.11
CA THR A 62 -15.33 32.36 -0.27
C THR A 62 -14.23 32.10 -1.30
N SER A 63 -13.10 31.57 -0.84
CA SER A 63 -11.89 31.28 -1.60
C SER A 63 -10.93 30.57 -0.64
N ASP A 64 -9.82 30.08 -1.16
CA ASP A 64 -8.84 29.30 -0.39
C ASP A 64 -8.22 30.10 0.76
N GLY A 65 -7.83 29.38 1.81
CA GLY A 65 -7.12 29.94 2.95
C GLY A 65 -5.89 30.72 2.49
N ILE A 66 -5.02 30.07 1.71
CA ILE A 66 -3.86 30.70 1.07
C ILE A 66 -3.88 30.38 -0.42
N ARG A 67 -3.86 31.41 -1.27
CA ARG A 67 -3.72 31.25 -2.74
C ARG A 67 -2.45 31.93 -3.25
N ILE A 68 -1.50 31.17 -3.77
CA ILE A 68 -0.17 31.62 -4.20
C ILE A 68 0.29 31.01 -5.52
N ARG A 69 -0.31 31.42 -6.64
CA ARG A 69 -0.13 30.81 -7.97
C ARG A 69 1.17 31.12 -8.72
N GLY A 70 2.09 31.88 -8.14
CA GLY A 70 3.44 32.03 -8.70
C GLY A 70 4.27 30.73 -8.54
N THR A 71 5.41 30.66 -9.23
CA THR A 71 6.25 29.45 -9.24
C THR A 71 7.26 29.42 -8.09
N GLY A 72 7.54 28.24 -7.54
CA GLY A 72 8.54 28.01 -6.50
C GLY A 72 8.16 28.60 -5.15
N ASN A 73 6.87 28.76 -4.89
CA ASN A 73 6.37 29.34 -3.65
C ASN A 73 6.43 28.33 -2.50
N THR A 74 6.66 28.82 -1.29
CA THR A 74 6.75 28.00 -0.08
C THR A 74 5.75 28.46 0.97
N VAL A 75 5.03 27.52 1.58
CA VAL A 75 4.19 27.73 2.76
C VAL A 75 4.76 26.94 3.93
N THR A 76 5.04 27.62 5.03
CA THR A 76 5.38 26.97 6.31
C THR A 76 4.29 27.26 7.32
N ASN A 77 3.59 26.23 7.77
CA ASN A 77 2.44 26.35 8.66
C ASN A 77 2.75 25.79 10.05
N TYR A 78 2.70 26.65 11.08
CA TYR A 78 2.68 26.25 12.50
C TYR A 78 1.33 26.52 13.17
N GLY A 79 0.41 27.18 12.48
CA GLY A 79 -0.90 27.58 12.99
C GLY A 79 -2.03 26.79 12.34
N THR A 80 -3.12 27.46 12.00
CA THR A 80 -4.26 26.88 11.30
C THR A 80 -4.48 27.58 9.97
N ILE A 81 -4.56 26.82 8.88
CA ILE A 81 -5.02 27.28 7.57
C ILE A 81 -6.34 26.56 7.27
N SER A 82 -7.35 27.31 6.81
CA SER A 82 -8.68 26.74 6.58
C SER A 82 -9.40 27.36 5.38
N GLY A 83 -9.78 26.53 4.43
CA GLY A 83 -10.79 26.83 3.41
C GLY A 83 -12.15 26.33 3.87
N THR A 84 -13.12 27.22 4.09
CA THR A 84 -14.42 26.90 4.70
C THR A 84 -15.64 27.15 3.81
N GLY A 85 -15.45 27.38 2.51
CA GLY A 85 -16.54 27.56 1.57
C GLY A 85 -17.43 26.32 1.46
N ALA A 86 -18.74 26.51 1.37
CA ALA A 86 -19.68 25.41 1.39
C ALA A 86 -19.70 24.65 0.05
N LEU A 87 -19.75 23.32 0.13
CA LEU A 87 -20.02 22.41 -0.99
C LEU A 87 -21.50 22.42 -1.40
N PRO A 88 -21.84 21.99 -2.63
CA PRO A 88 -20.94 21.54 -3.70
C PRO A 88 -20.38 22.69 -4.58
N ASP A 89 -21.00 23.87 -4.55
CA ASP A 89 -20.74 24.92 -5.55
C ASP A 89 -19.51 25.82 -5.25
N ASN A 90 -19.03 25.85 -4.00
CA ASN A 90 -17.96 26.75 -3.55
C ASN A 90 -17.01 26.09 -2.55
N GLY A 91 -16.68 24.81 -2.75
CA GLY A 91 -15.59 24.19 -2.00
C GLY A 91 -14.31 25.02 -2.12
N THR A 92 -13.56 25.15 -1.03
CA THR A 92 -12.36 26.00 -0.99
C THR A 92 -11.20 25.22 -0.43
N ASP A 93 -10.01 25.52 -0.94
CA ASP A 93 -8.82 24.79 -0.55
C ASP A 93 -8.19 25.38 0.71
N GLY A 94 -7.41 24.58 1.41
CA GLY A 94 -6.52 25.10 2.45
C GLY A 94 -5.44 25.97 1.81
N ILE A 95 -4.73 25.38 0.85
CA ILE A 95 -3.67 26.02 0.06
C ILE A 95 -3.88 25.72 -1.43
N ASP A 96 -3.92 26.74 -2.27
CA ASP A 96 -3.87 26.68 -3.74
C ASP A 96 -2.54 27.33 -4.20
N GLY A 97 -1.66 26.56 -4.83
CA GLY A 97 -0.34 27.02 -5.25
C GLY A 97 -0.02 26.76 -6.71
N GLY A 98 1.03 27.46 -7.18
CA GLY A 98 1.59 27.27 -8.53
C GLY A 98 2.67 26.18 -8.59
N ALA A 99 3.37 26.08 -9.72
CA ALA A 99 4.42 25.07 -9.95
C ALA A 99 5.54 25.13 -8.93
N GLY A 100 6.04 23.96 -8.52
CA GLY A 100 7.08 23.87 -7.52
C GLY A 100 6.63 24.38 -6.15
N LEU A 101 5.33 24.27 -5.83
CA LEU A 101 4.82 24.58 -4.50
C LEU A 101 5.51 23.68 -3.47
N THR A 102 6.04 24.28 -2.41
CA THR A 102 6.55 23.57 -1.25
C THR A 102 5.68 23.88 -0.04
N VAL A 103 5.16 22.87 0.65
CA VAL A 103 4.40 23.03 1.89
C VAL A 103 5.06 22.28 3.04
N ASN A 104 5.44 23.00 4.09
CA ASN A 104 5.93 22.46 5.34
C ASN A 104 4.85 22.63 6.40
N ASN A 105 4.06 21.59 6.65
CA ASN A 105 2.99 21.61 7.62
C ASN A 105 3.42 21.03 8.97
N HIS A 106 3.39 21.88 10.00
CA HIS A 106 3.57 21.53 11.40
C HIS A 106 2.30 21.80 12.24
N GLY A 107 1.33 22.51 11.65
CA GLY A 107 0.07 22.88 12.28
C GLY A 107 -1.11 22.10 11.70
N THR A 108 -2.22 22.79 11.51
CA THR A 108 -3.45 22.22 10.96
C THR A 108 -3.80 22.88 9.63
N ILE A 109 -4.09 22.08 8.62
CA ILE A 109 -4.71 22.49 7.36
C ILE A 109 -6.05 21.78 7.28
N THR A 110 -7.13 22.54 7.08
CA THR A 110 -8.48 22.00 6.88
C THR A 110 -9.09 22.58 5.62
N ALA A 111 -9.85 21.80 4.87
CA ALA A 111 -10.50 22.27 3.66
C ALA A 111 -11.83 21.57 3.40
N THR A 112 -12.76 22.29 2.77
CA THR A 112 -14.00 21.72 2.25
C THR A 112 -13.87 21.22 0.82
N ASN A 113 -12.81 21.58 0.11
CA ASN A 113 -12.40 20.96 -1.15
C ASN A 113 -11.07 20.28 -0.89
N LYS A 114 -9.93 20.89 -1.25
CA LYS A 114 -8.62 20.25 -1.16
C LYS A 114 -7.76 20.82 -0.05
N GLY A 115 -7.07 19.96 0.69
CA GLY A 115 -6.16 20.44 1.74
C GLY A 115 -5.04 21.29 1.13
N ILE A 116 -4.34 20.72 0.15
CA ILE A 116 -3.31 21.36 -0.66
C ILE A 116 -3.60 21.03 -2.13
N ASP A 117 -3.61 22.05 -3.00
CA ASP A 117 -3.80 21.90 -4.44
C ASP A 117 -2.68 22.61 -5.22
N SER A 118 -2.07 21.89 -6.15
CA SER A 118 -1.10 22.39 -7.13
C SER A 118 -1.66 22.13 -8.53
N GLU A 119 -2.44 23.08 -9.06
CA GLU A 119 -3.24 22.87 -10.28
C GLU A 119 -2.38 22.58 -11.53
N ALA A 120 -2.25 21.32 -11.95
CA ALA A 120 -1.55 20.85 -13.17
C ALA A 120 -0.07 21.25 -13.26
N LEU A 121 0.63 21.31 -12.12
CA LEU A 121 1.98 21.86 -12.05
C LEU A 121 2.94 20.93 -11.34
N ASP A 122 3.97 20.52 -12.07
CA ASP A 122 5.02 19.62 -11.58
C ASP A 122 5.72 20.11 -10.32
N ASN A 123 6.30 19.16 -9.59
CA ASN A 123 7.20 19.36 -8.46
C ASN A 123 6.53 19.88 -7.17
N LEU A 124 5.28 19.48 -6.88
CA LEU A 124 4.70 19.66 -5.55
C LEU A 124 5.55 18.93 -4.50
N THR A 125 5.99 19.63 -3.47
CA THR A 125 6.70 19.05 -2.33
C THR A 125 5.92 19.30 -1.05
N VAL A 126 5.55 18.25 -0.32
CA VAL A 126 4.85 18.36 0.96
C VAL A 126 5.63 17.62 2.05
N LEU A 127 5.97 18.36 3.11
CA LEU A 127 6.44 17.81 4.37
C LEU A 127 5.35 18.00 5.43
N ASN A 128 4.74 16.92 5.88
CA ASN A 128 3.69 16.96 6.89
C ASN A 128 4.15 16.32 8.21
N THR A 129 4.11 17.10 9.28
CA THR A 129 4.28 16.64 10.67
C THR A 129 3.06 17.01 11.55
N GLY A 130 2.11 17.76 10.97
CA GLY A 130 0.89 18.19 11.62
C GLY A 130 -0.33 17.40 11.11
N THR A 131 -1.42 18.11 10.86
CA THR A 131 -2.65 17.55 10.31
C THR A 131 -3.02 18.25 9.02
N ILE A 132 -3.35 17.46 7.99
CA ILE A 132 -4.02 17.90 6.77
C ILE A 132 -5.31 17.10 6.70
N HIS A 133 -6.44 17.79 6.74
CA HIS A 133 -7.76 17.19 6.61
C HIS A 133 -8.52 17.91 5.51
N ALA A 134 -9.15 17.16 4.62
CA ALA A 134 -9.98 17.73 3.56
C ALA A 134 -11.24 16.90 3.39
N TYR A 135 -12.31 17.54 2.91
CA TYR A 135 -13.50 16.79 2.56
C TYR A 135 -13.28 15.98 1.27
N ASP A 136 -12.77 16.63 0.22
CA ASP A 136 -12.46 16.04 -1.08
C ASP A 136 -11.05 15.40 -1.00
N LYS A 137 -10.10 15.80 -1.84
CA LYS A 137 -8.72 15.27 -1.80
C LYS A 137 -7.85 15.96 -0.76
N ALA A 138 -7.08 15.23 0.05
CA ALA A 138 -6.26 15.88 1.07
C ALA A 138 -5.06 16.63 0.47
N ILE A 139 -4.38 16.04 -0.51
CA ILE A 139 -3.29 16.67 -1.26
C ILE A 139 -3.42 16.28 -2.73
N ARG A 140 -3.38 17.28 -3.62
CA ARG A 140 -3.46 17.07 -5.06
C ARG A 140 -2.33 17.76 -5.82
N ASN A 141 -1.66 16.99 -6.65
CA ASN A 141 -0.77 17.45 -7.72
C ASN A 141 -1.37 17.24 -9.13
N GLN A 142 -2.64 16.82 -9.24
CA GLN A 142 -3.31 16.43 -10.49
C GLN A 142 -2.42 15.47 -11.30
N ASN A 143 -2.45 15.57 -12.63
CA ASN A 143 -1.55 14.87 -13.55
C ASN A 143 -0.11 15.45 -13.57
N GLY A 144 0.28 16.23 -12.56
CA GLY A 144 1.61 16.82 -12.43
C GLY A 144 2.65 15.76 -12.08
N LYS A 145 3.88 15.94 -12.57
CA LYS A 145 4.99 15.01 -12.35
C LYS A 145 5.85 15.41 -11.16
N ASN A 146 6.66 14.46 -10.68
CA ASN A 146 7.66 14.67 -9.63
C ASN A 146 7.07 15.19 -8.31
N GLY A 147 5.86 14.73 -7.95
CA GLY A 147 5.29 14.97 -6.63
C GLY A 147 6.17 14.32 -5.55
N SER A 148 6.37 15.00 -4.43
CA SER A 148 7.16 14.51 -3.30
C SER A 148 6.41 14.70 -1.99
N LEU A 149 6.10 13.61 -1.30
CA LEU A 149 5.43 13.60 -0.01
C LEU A 149 6.34 12.98 1.05
N THR A 150 6.55 13.67 2.16
CA THR A 150 7.08 13.10 3.40
C THR A 150 6.09 13.36 4.52
N ASN A 151 5.53 12.29 5.08
CA ASN A 151 4.50 12.36 6.11
C ASN A 151 4.95 11.67 7.41
N SER A 152 4.99 12.42 8.50
CA SER A 152 5.10 11.90 9.87
C SER A 152 3.89 12.30 10.73
N GLY A 153 2.88 12.94 10.12
CA GLY A 153 1.65 13.43 10.77
C GLY A 153 0.40 12.70 10.27
N LEU A 154 -0.74 13.40 10.26
CA LEU A 154 -2.00 12.92 9.71
C LEU A 154 -2.31 13.60 8.38
N ILE A 155 -2.66 12.81 7.38
CA ILE A 155 -3.29 13.20 6.11
C ILE A 155 -4.59 12.43 6.01
N GLU A 156 -5.71 13.14 5.88
CA GLU A 156 -7.03 12.54 5.85
C GLU A 156 -7.97 13.23 4.86
N SER A 157 -8.62 12.44 4.01
CA SER A 157 -9.71 12.85 3.11
C SER A 157 -11.02 12.14 3.48
N ASP A 158 -12.15 12.83 3.31
CA ASP A 158 -13.46 12.28 3.69
C ASP A 158 -14.20 11.57 2.55
N THR A 159 -13.95 11.94 1.29
CA THR A 159 -14.67 11.38 0.14
C THR A 159 -13.80 10.97 -1.03
N ASP A 160 -12.52 11.26 -0.98
CA ASP A 160 -11.64 11.18 -2.15
C ASP A 160 -10.21 10.82 -1.72
N GLU A 161 -9.19 10.92 -2.59
CA GLU A 161 -7.86 10.39 -2.29
C GLU A 161 -7.08 11.19 -1.23
N GLY A 162 -6.20 10.49 -0.51
CA GLY A 162 -5.31 11.08 0.49
C GLY A 162 -4.18 11.87 -0.15
N PHE A 163 -3.60 11.34 -1.23
CA PHE A 163 -2.56 12.00 -2.01
C PHE A 163 -2.65 11.56 -3.47
N GLU A 164 -2.90 12.52 -4.37
CA GLU A 164 -3.00 12.31 -5.83
C GLU A 164 -1.84 13.01 -6.54
N SER A 165 -1.16 12.31 -7.46
CA SER A 165 -0.18 12.91 -8.38
C SER A 165 0.01 12.06 -9.65
N GLY A 166 0.59 12.62 -10.71
CA GLY A 166 0.98 11.84 -11.91
C GLY A 166 2.29 11.07 -11.72
N ASP A 167 3.13 11.02 -12.75
CA ASP A 167 4.34 10.19 -12.77
C ASP A 167 5.51 10.67 -11.89
N ASN A 168 6.47 9.77 -11.68
CA ASN A 168 7.78 10.01 -11.03
C ASN A 168 7.66 10.52 -9.59
N VAL A 169 6.65 10.01 -8.87
CA VAL A 169 6.34 10.42 -7.52
C VAL A 169 7.27 9.77 -6.50
N TYR A 170 7.58 10.51 -5.44
CA TYR A 170 8.20 9.96 -4.23
C TYR A 170 7.26 10.13 -3.03
N VAL A 171 6.95 9.04 -2.33
CA VAL A 171 6.22 9.07 -1.06
C VAL A 171 7.03 8.40 0.04
N LEU A 172 7.22 9.09 1.15
CA LEU A 172 7.70 8.54 2.41
C LEU A 172 6.66 8.76 3.50
N ASN A 173 5.99 7.70 3.91
CA ASN A 173 5.12 7.70 5.08
C ASN A 173 5.90 7.12 6.27
N ASP A 174 6.35 7.99 7.17
CA ASP A 174 7.19 7.63 8.31
C ASP A 174 6.42 6.84 9.39
N VAL A 175 7.11 6.33 10.41
CA VAL A 175 6.56 5.42 11.43
C VAL A 175 5.31 5.97 12.12
N THR A 176 5.23 7.28 12.33
CA THR A 176 4.07 7.94 12.94
C THR A 176 3.07 8.48 11.91
N GLY A 177 3.44 8.43 10.64
CA GLY A 177 2.64 8.90 9.52
C GLY A 177 1.37 8.07 9.34
N ARG A 178 0.26 8.76 9.13
CA ARG A 178 -1.04 8.18 8.77
C ARG A 178 -1.55 8.89 7.53
N ILE A 179 -1.83 8.12 6.49
CA ILE A 179 -2.53 8.56 5.28
C ILE A 179 -3.81 7.72 5.22
N ILE A 180 -4.95 8.41 5.28
CA ILE A 180 -6.26 7.77 5.40
C ILE A 180 -7.22 8.44 4.42
N ALA A 181 -7.84 7.68 3.54
CA ALA A 181 -8.76 8.22 2.55
C ALA A 181 -10.08 7.44 2.55
N SER A 182 -11.11 8.04 1.96
CA SER A 182 -12.32 7.28 1.63
C SER A 182 -12.15 6.49 0.33
N ASP A 183 -11.41 7.10 -0.59
CA ASP A 183 -10.99 6.53 -1.86
C ASP A 183 -9.56 5.99 -1.68
N ASP A 184 -8.72 6.10 -2.69
CA ASP A 184 -7.33 5.69 -2.59
C ASP A 184 -6.58 6.48 -1.52
N ALA A 185 -5.88 5.78 -0.64
CA ALA A 185 -5.02 6.53 0.30
C ALA A 185 -3.88 7.23 -0.44
N ILE A 186 -3.40 6.63 -1.54
CA ILE A 186 -2.39 7.18 -2.45
C ILE A 186 -2.77 6.77 -3.88
N GLN A 187 -2.90 7.73 -4.79
CA GLN A 187 -3.06 7.49 -6.22
C GLN A 187 -1.94 8.16 -7.01
N VAL A 188 -1.19 7.37 -7.78
CA VAL A 188 0.01 7.84 -8.49
C VAL A 188 0.19 7.20 -9.87
N GLY A 189 0.76 7.95 -10.80
CA GLY A 189 1.08 7.40 -12.12
C GLY A 189 2.37 6.57 -12.16
N GLU A 190 2.96 6.48 -13.36
CA GLU A 190 4.14 5.65 -13.60
C GLU A 190 5.41 6.06 -12.84
N ASN A 191 6.28 5.08 -12.61
CA ASN A 191 7.62 5.24 -12.01
C ASN A 191 7.60 5.86 -10.60
N ALA A 192 6.55 5.58 -9.82
CA ALA A 192 6.49 6.04 -8.44
C ALA A 192 7.41 5.22 -7.51
N TYR A 193 7.88 5.85 -6.43
CA TYR A 193 8.67 5.21 -5.39
C TYR A 193 8.07 5.52 -4.01
N ILE A 194 7.45 4.52 -3.41
CA ILE A 194 6.69 4.63 -2.17
C ILE A 194 7.42 3.84 -1.08
N VAL A 195 7.72 4.48 0.04
CA VAL A 195 8.23 3.83 1.25
C VAL A 195 7.24 4.06 2.38
N ASN A 196 6.65 2.97 2.88
CA ASN A 196 5.73 3.01 4.00
C ASN A 196 6.37 2.40 5.25
N ARG A 197 6.40 3.18 6.33
CA ARG A 197 6.76 2.76 7.70
C ARG A 197 5.60 2.93 8.68
N GLY A 198 4.58 3.69 8.30
CA GLY A 198 3.41 4.02 9.10
C GLY A 198 2.14 3.33 8.60
N LEU A 199 1.02 4.06 8.62
CA LEU A 199 -0.27 3.59 8.13
C LEU A 199 -0.64 4.25 6.79
N VAL A 200 -0.97 3.43 5.80
CA VAL A 200 -1.69 3.80 4.58
C VAL A 200 -2.99 2.99 4.58
N HIS A 201 -4.14 3.67 4.54
CA HIS A 201 -5.45 3.03 4.69
C HIS A 201 -6.54 3.69 3.85
N SER A 202 -7.04 2.99 2.83
CA SER A 202 -8.35 3.30 2.24
C SER A 202 -9.47 2.73 3.10
N VAL A 203 -10.33 3.61 3.59
CA VAL A 203 -11.43 3.32 4.50
C VAL A 203 -12.72 3.42 3.73
N LEU A 204 -13.49 2.33 3.68
CA LEU A 204 -14.82 2.38 3.10
C LEU A 204 -15.76 3.23 3.97
N ARG A 205 -16.01 4.49 3.56
CA ARG A 205 -16.96 5.42 4.26
C ARG A 205 -18.35 5.43 3.63
N GLY A 206 -18.56 4.66 2.56
CA GLY A 206 -19.79 4.56 1.80
C GLY A 206 -20.18 3.11 1.47
N ALA A 207 -20.98 2.94 0.43
CA ALA A 207 -21.11 1.64 -0.22
C ALA A 207 -19.91 1.47 -1.15
N ALA A 208 -19.39 0.25 -1.26
CA ALA A 208 -18.38 -0.09 -2.25
C ALA A 208 -18.86 0.34 -3.63
N ASP A 209 -18.06 1.16 -4.32
CA ASP A 209 -18.29 1.42 -5.73
C ASP A 209 -17.56 0.32 -6.52
N LYS A 210 -18.33 -0.45 -7.29
CA LYS A 210 -17.76 -1.54 -8.08
C LYS A 210 -17.20 -1.06 -9.41
N ASP A 211 -17.61 0.13 -9.82
CA ASP A 211 -17.13 0.78 -11.04
C ASP A 211 -15.88 1.64 -10.73
N ASP A 212 -15.59 1.85 -9.45
CA ASP A 212 -14.47 2.62 -8.91
C ASP A 212 -14.00 1.94 -7.60
N PRO A 213 -13.33 0.78 -7.67
CA PRO A 213 -12.78 0.13 -6.49
C PRO A 213 -11.77 1.05 -5.81
N GLN A 214 -11.60 0.89 -4.50
CA GLN A 214 -10.85 1.85 -3.68
C GLN A 214 -9.71 1.11 -2.99
N ASP A 215 -8.49 1.61 -3.15
CA ASP A 215 -7.28 0.87 -2.85
C ASP A 215 -6.42 1.53 -1.76
N GLY A 216 -5.62 0.71 -1.09
CA GLY A 216 -4.60 1.27 -0.19
C GLY A 216 -3.64 2.16 -0.98
N ILE A 217 -3.22 1.71 -2.16
CA ILE A 217 -2.38 2.42 -3.10
C ILE A 217 -2.84 2.03 -4.51
N ASP A 218 -3.24 3.00 -5.32
CA ASP A 218 -3.40 2.89 -6.77
C ASP A 218 -2.14 3.43 -7.46
N ILE A 219 -1.52 2.64 -8.34
CA ILE A 219 -0.23 2.92 -8.98
C ILE A 219 -0.08 2.30 -10.36
N ASP A 220 0.21 3.07 -11.41
CA ASP A 220 0.48 2.48 -12.74
C ASP A 220 1.72 1.57 -12.77
N SER A 221 2.82 2.03 -12.17
CA SER A 221 4.09 1.29 -12.10
C SER A 221 5.09 1.93 -11.13
N GLY A 222 6.08 1.15 -10.69
CA GLY A 222 7.14 1.66 -9.82
C GLY A 222 7.50 0.69 -8.71
N THR A 223 7.85 1.23 -7.54
CA THR A 223 8.29 0.43 -6.39
C THR A 223 7.57 0.84 -5.12
N VAL A 224 7.00 -0.14 -4.42
CA VAL A 224 6.45 0.01 -3.07
C VAL A 224 7.29 -0.80 -2.08
N VAL A 225 7.84 -0.14 -1.08
CA VAL A 225 8.56 -0.75 0.05
C VAL A 225 7.73 -0.56 1.31
N ASN A 226 7.11 -1.63 1.78
CA ASN A 226 6.41 -1.65 3.06
C ASN A 226 7.35 -2.19 4.15
N GLU A 227 7.95 -1.30 4.95
CA GLU A 227 8.89 -1.69 6.00
C GLU A 227 8.19 -2.44 7.16
N ALA A 228 8.98 -2.99 8.10
CA ALA A 228 8.49 -3.92 9.13
C ALA A 228 7.38 -3.35 10.04
N THR A 229 7.33 -2.04 10.23
CA THR A 229 6.25 -1.36 10.97
C THR A 229 5.11 -0.87 10.09
N GLY A 230 5.30 -0.90 8.78
CA GLY A 230 4.37 -0.42 7.79
C GLY A 230 3.12 -1.29 7.71
N VAL A 231 1.98 -0.62 7.58
CA VAL A 231 0.68 -1.22 7.30
C VAL A 231 0.10 -0.53 6.08
N ILE A 232 -0.19 -1.31 5.05
CA ILE A 232 -0.96 -0.89 3.87
C ILE A 232 -2.23 -1.75 3.85
N LYS A 233 -3.38 -1.10 3.74
CA LYS A 233 -4.65 -1.81 3.67
C LYS A 233 -5.72 -1.02 2.91
N SER A 234 -6.60 -1.77 2.26
CA SER A 234 -7.91 -1.28 1.83
C SER A 234 -8.99 -2.04 2.59
N ASP A 235 -10.09 -1.36 2.91
CA ASP A 235 -11.32 -1.98 3.41
C ASP A 235 -12.24 -2.46 2.27
N ASP A 236 -12.04 -2.00 1.03
CA ASP A 236 -12.91 -2.26 -0.12
C ASP A 236 -12.31 -3.26 -1.12
N ASP A 237 -11.24 -2.89 -1.84
CA ASP A 237 -10.60 -3.75 -2.83
C ASP A 237 -9.15 -4.13 -2.48
N ALA A 238 -8.16 -3.77 -3.29
CA ALA A 238 -6.78 -4.19 -3.14
C ALA A 238 -6.04 -3.32 -2.12
N ALA A 239 -5.07 -3.90 -1.40
CA ALA A 239 -4.18 -3.06 -0.61
C ALA A 239 -3.21 -2.26 -1.51
N ILE A 240 -2.84 -2.83 -2.65
CA ILE A 240 -2.07 -2.18 -3.71
C ILE A 240 -2.66 -2.69 -5.02
N ASP A 241 -3.10 -1.79 -5.89
CA ASP A 241 -3.51 -2.07 -7.26
C ASP A 241 -2.49 -1.50 -8.26
N PHE A 242 -2.18 -2.28 -9.29
CA PHE A 242 -1.35 -1.85 -10.40
C PHE A 242 -2.19 -1.62 -11.65
N ASP A 243 -2.30 -0.37 -12.04
CA ASP A 243 -2.98 0.04 -13.26
C ASP A 243 -2.23 -0.41 -14.52
N ILE A 244 -2.88 -0.28 -15.69
CA ILE A 244 -2.32 -0.70 -16.97
C ILE A 244 -1.02 0.07 -17.32
N SER A 245 0.12 -0.64 -17.32
CA SER A 245 1.41 -0.07 -17.74
C SER A 245 2.31 -1.10 -18.41
N SER A 246 3.17 -0.63 -19.32
CA SER A 246 4.26 -1.45 -19.88
C SER A 246 5.53 -1.46 -19.02
N ASN A 247 5.56 -0.63 -17.98
CA ASN A 247 6.65 -0.58 -17.02
C ASN A 247 6.42 -1.63 -15.92
N GLN A 248 7.50 -2.03 -15.25
CA GLN A 248 7.42 -3.05 -14.20
C GLN A 248 6.98 -2.47 -12.85
N GLY A 249 6.27 -3.29 -12.08
CA GLY A 249 5.91 -3.04 -10.69
C GLY A 249 6.76 -3.86 -9.73
N PHE A 250 7.16 -3.29 -8.59
CA PHE A 250 7.95 -3.96 -7.57
C PHE A 250 7.35 -3.74 -6.18
N ILE A 251 7.21 -4.81 -5.40
CA ILE A 251 6.78 -4.75 -4.01
C ILE A 251 7.78 -5.47 -3.12
N ASP A 252 8.27 -4.77 -2.10
CA ASP A 252 9.02 -5.34 -0.98
C ASP A 252 8.21 -5.21 0.31
N ASN A 253 7.65 -6.32 0.78
CA ASN A 253 6.84 -6.34 1.98
C ASN A 253 7.60 -6.94 3.17
N TYR A 254 7.88 -6.12 4.18
CA TYR A 254 8.37 -6.52 5.49
C TYR A 254 7.30 -6.38 6.58
N GLY A 255 6.26 -5.57 6.34
CA GLY A 255 5.17 -5.26 7.26
C GLY A 255 3.89 -6.04 6.97
N LEU A 256 2.74 -5.36 7.05
CA LEU A 256 1.43 -5.90 6.67
C LEU A 256 0.93 -5.23 5.39
N ILE A 257 0.52 -6.06 4.41
CA ILE A 257 -0.30 -5.68 3.26
C ILE A 257 -1.59 -6.51 3.35
N SER A 258 -2.76 -5.86 3.44
CA SER A 258 -4.05 -6.54 3.62
C SER A 258 -5.20 -5.83 2.92
N GLY A 259 -5.76 -6.46 1.88
CA GLY A 259 -6.95 -6.01 1.16
C GLY A 259 -7.94 -7.15 1.00
N THR A 260 -9.04 -6.90 0.30
CA THR A 260 -9.89 -7.94 -0.27
C THR A 260 -9.03 -8.83 -1.18
N ILE A 261 -8.22 -8.18 -2.01
CA ILE A 261 -7.01 -8.73 -2.65
C ILE A 261 -5.78 -8.10 -2.00
N GLY A 262 -4.71 -8.87 -1.79
CA GLY A 262 -3.48 -8.31 -1.20
C GLY A 262 -2.74 -7.38 -2.16
N VAL A 263 -2.44 -7.88 -3.36
CA VAL A 263 -1.88 -7.11 -4.49
C VAL A 263 -2.67 -7.48 -5.73
N LEU A 264 -3.21 -6.48 -6.41
CA LEU A 264 -3.90 -6.60 -7.69
C LEU A 264 -3.04 -5.98 -8.80
N ALA A 265 -3.19 -6.48 -10.01
CA ALA A 265 -2.75 -5.81 -11.22
C ALA A 265 -3.82 -5.97 -12.29
N ASP A 266 -3.98 -4.95 -13.12
CA ASP A 266 -4.92 -4.98 -14.24
C ASP A 266 -4.60 -6.18 -15.17
N PRO A 267 -5.60 -7.01 -15.54
CA PRO A 267 -5.41 -8.22 -16.33
C PRO A 267 -4.90 -7.96 -17.76
N ASP A 268 -4.94 -6.72 -18.24
CA ASP A 268 -4.41 -6.29 -19.53
C ASP A 268 -3.05 -5.56 -19.40
N SER A 269 -2.48 -5.46 -18.19
CA SER A 269 -1.17 -4.83 -17.95
C SER A 269 -0.04 -5.71 -18.49
N PRO A 270 0.77 -5.26 -19.48
CA PRO A 270 1.85 -6.08 -20.06
C PRO A 270 3.19 -5.97 -19.32
N GLY A 271 3.32 -5.04 -18.38
CA GLY A 271 4.50 -4.89 -17.54
C GLY A 271 4.48 -5.91 -16.41
N ALA A 272 5.63 -6.54 -16.13
CA ALA A 272 5.71 -7.55 -15.08
C ALA A 272 5.63 -6.93 -13.66
N GLN A 273 4.89 -7.59 -12.76
CA GLN A 273 4.85 -7.34 -11.33
C GLN A 273 5.76 -8.31 -10.57
N HIS A 274 6.51 -7.78 -9.61
CA HIS A 274 7.47 -8.52 -8.81
C HIS A 274 7.24 -8.29 -7.31
N VAL A 275 6.62 -9.27 -6.65
CA VAL A 275 6.24 -9.22 -5.24
C VAL A 275 7.21 -10.05 -4.40
N ARG A 276 7.83 -9.45 -3.39
CA ARG A 276 8.73 -10.11 -2.43
C ARG A 276 8.19 -9.95 -1.02
N ASN A 277 7.88 -11.06 -0.36
CA ASN A 277 7.24 -11.07 0.94
C ASN A 277 8.15 -11.65 2.04
N TRP A 278 8.56 -10.78 2.97
CA TRP A 278 9.16 -11.10 4.27
C TRP A 278 8.18 -10.89 5.44
N GLY A 279 7.10 -10.13 5.24
CA GLY A 279 6.09 -9.79 6.23
C GLY A 279 4.83 -10.64 6.16
N THR A 280 3.66 -10.00 6.27
CA THR A 280 2.35 -10.62 6.05
C THR A 280 1.71 -10.02 4.80
N LEU A 281 1.34 -10.89 3.87
CA LEU A 281 0.53 -10.57 2.70
C LEU A 281 -0.81 -11.30 2.82
N GLU A 282 -1.92 -10.56 2.80
CA GLU A 282 -3.24 -11.08 3.07
C GLU A 282 -4.27 -10.59 2.04
N GLY A 283 -4.91 -11.54 1.36
CA GLY A 283 -6.16 -11.35 0.67
C GLY A 283 -7.31 -11.92 1.48
N ARG A 284 -8.25 -11.08 1.87
CA ARG A 284 -9.38 -11.48 2.73
C ARG A 284 -10.46 -12.25 1.98
N ASP A 285 -10.56 -12.08 0.67
CA ASP A 285 -11.55 -12.76 -0.20
C ASP A 285 -10.94 -13.87 -1.08
N GLY A 286 -9.71 -14.27 -0.76
CA GLY A 286 -9.13 -15.53 -1.24
C GLY A 286 -7.82 -15.39 -1.99
N LEU A 287 -7.53 -14.26 -2.66
CA LEU A 287 -6.29 -14.04 -3.39
C LEU A 287 -5.37 -13.06 -2.65
N ALA A 288 -4.20 -13.55 -2.26
CA ALA A 288 -3.14 -12.70 -1.72
C ALA A 288 -2.44 -11.90 -2.83
N VAL A 289 -2.38 -12.46 -4.03
CA VAL A 289 -1.96 -11.79 -5.26
C VAL A 289 -2.90 -12.17 -6.41
N ASP A 290 -3.25 -11.22 -7.24
CA ASP A 290 -3.92 -11.41 -8.54
C ASP A 290 -3.17 -10.54 -9.54
N LEU A 291 -2.37 -11.17 -10.40
CA LEU A 291 -1.43 -10.50 -11.30
C LEU A 291 -1.90 -10.57 -12.75
N GLY A 292 -1.37 -9.67 -13.58
CA GLY A 292 -1.88 -9.37 -14.92
C GLY A 292 -1.21 -10.18 -16.03
N GLN A 293 -0.75 -9.48 -17.07
CA GLN A 293 0.11 -10.09 -18.08
C GLN A 293 1.57 -9.79 -17.77
N GLY A 294 2.47 -10.51 -18.44
CA GLY A 294 3.91 -10.32 -18.30
C GLY A 294 4.55 -11.46 -17.54
N ASP A 295 5.87 -11.46 -17.44
CA ASP A 295 6.59 -12.51 -16.73
C ASP A 295 6.64 -12.15 -15.23
N ASP A 296 5.56 -12.46 -14.50
CA ASP A 296 5.36 -12.04 -13.12
C ASP A 296 6.12 -12.89 -12.11
N SER A 297 6.32 -12.35 -10.90
CA SER A 297 6.90 -13.16 -9.83
C SER A 297 6.39 -12.85 -8.42
N LEU A 298 6.26 -13.92 -7.64
CA LEU A 298 6.05 -13.88 -6.20
C LEU A 298 7.16 -14.66 -5.52
N THR A 299 7.95 -13.98 -4.68
CA THR A 299 8.93 -14.62 -3.79
C THR A 299 8.42 -14.59 -2.35
N ILE A 300 8.24 -15.76 -1.75
CA ILE A 300 7.84 -15.92 -0.36
C ILE A 300 9.07 -16.36 0.44
N PHE A 301 9.46 -15.57 1.43
CA PHE A 301 10.58 -15.89 2.31
C PHE A 301 10.11 -16.64 3.56
N GLY A 302 10.95 -17.55 4.06
CA GLY A 302 10.68 -18.29 5.29
C GLY A 302 10.46 -17.36 6.48
N GLY A 303 9.51 -17.71 7.35
CA GLY A 303 9.06 -16.89 8.47
C GLY A 303 8.04 -15.80 8.13
N SER A 304 7.77 -15.55 6.84
CA SER A 304 6.68 -14.69 6.39
C SER A 304 5.33 -15.41 6.40
N PHE A 305 4.23 -14.66 6.23
CA PHE A 305 2.89 -15.20 6.08
C PHE A 305 2.28 -14.76 4.75
N VAL A 306 1.64 -15.70 4.06
CA VAL A 306 0.75 -15.44 2.94
C VAL A 306 -0.59 -16.07 3.26
N LYS A 307 -1.66 -15.28 3.23
CA LYS A 307 -3.04 -15.70 3.47
C LYS A 307 -3.86 -15.36 2.24
N GLY A 308 -4.37 -16.40 1.58
CA GLY A 308 -4.88 -16.32 0.22
C GLY A 308 -3.95 -17.02 -0.78
N GLY A 309 -4.52 -17.42 -1.91
CA GLY A 309 -3.82 -17.98 -3.06
C GLY A 309 -3.13 -16.92 -3.91
N GLY A 310 -2.73 -17.32 -5.11
CA GLY A 310 -2.19 -16.42 -6.12
C GLY A 310 -2.74 -16.76 -7.49
N ALA A 311 -3.10 -15.76 -8.28
CA ALA A 311 -3.32 -15.89 -9.72
C ALA A 311 -2.26 -15.06 -10.44
N PHE A 312 -1.59 -15.65 -11.43
CA PHE A 312 -0.45 -15.03 -12.13
C PHE A 312 -0.78 -14.61 -13.57
N GLY A 313 -1.98 -14.93 -14.06
CA GLY A 313 -2.43 -14.46 -15.37
C GLY A 313 -1.70 -15.10 -16.55
N SER A 314 -1.12 -14.30 -17.43
CA SER A 314 -0.48 -14.78 -18.67
C SER A 314 0.97 -14.30 -18.76
N GLY A 315 1.85 -15.14 -19.31
CA GLY A 315 3.29 -14.90 -19.32
C GLY A 315 4.06 -16.06 -18.69
N ASN A 316 5.38 -15.99 -18.61
CA ASN A 316 6.18 -17.06 -18.01
C ASN A 316 6.48 -16.73 -16.55
N ASP A 317 5.57 -17.12 -15.68
CA ASP A 317 5.55 -16.69 -14.30
C ASP A 317 6.46 -17.49 -13.37
N LEU A 318 6.83 -16.85 -12.26
CA LEU A 318 7.74 -17.40 -11.28
C LEU A 318 7.22 -17.29 -9.84
N LEU A 319 6.91 -18.45 -9.24
CA LEU A 319 6.72 -18.56 -7.79
C LEU A 319 8.00 -19.08 -7.14
N VAL A 320 8.59 -18.30 -6.23
CA VAL A 320 9.78 -18.69 -5.47
C VAL A 320 9.45 -18.92 -4.01
N LEU A 321 9.77 -20.09 -3.48
CA LEU A 321 9.77 -20.40 -2.05
C LEU A 321 11.21 -20.47 -1.55
N SER A 322 11.56 -19.58 -0.61
CA SER A 322 12.92 -19.45 -0.07
C SER A 322 12.92 -19.42 1.45
N GLY A 323 13.19 -20.56 2.09
CA GLY A 323 13.31 -20.72 3.54
C GLY A 323 12.40 -21.79 4.12
N ASP A 324 12.17 -21.69 5.43
CA ASP A 324 11.29 -22.59 6.20
C ASP A 324 9.90 -21.97 6.40
N PHE A 325 8.86 -22.78 6.15
CA PHE A 325 7.46 -22.37 6.28
C PHE A 325 6.74 -23.22 7.33
N LEU A 326 5.58 -22.73 7.78
CA LEU A 326 4.71 -23.40 8.73
C LEU A 326 3.33 -23.64 8.11
N GLY A 327 2.79 -24.85 8.28
CA GLY A 327 1.42 -25.16 7.90
C GLY A 327 1.18 -25.13 6.39
N GLN A 328 0.04 -24.61 5.96
CA GLN A 328 -0.27 -24.51 4.53
C GLN A 328 -0.04 -23.07 4.05
N ILE A 329 0.84 -22.90 3.06
CA ILE A 329 1.08 -21.59 2.43
C ILE A 329 -0.21 -21.16 1.75
N GLY A 330 -0.64 -19.92 2.00
CA GLY A 330 -1.92 -19.37 1.52
C GLY A 330 -3.12 -19.74 2.38
N GLY A 331 -3.02 -20.72 3.27
CA GLY A 331 -4.14 -21.21 4.08
C GLY A 331 -4.94 -22.33 3.42
N PHE A 332 -6.02 -22.75 4.09
CA PHE A 332 -6.86 -23.87 3.63
C PHE A 332 -7.56 -23.52 2.32
N ASP A 333 -7.55 -24.43 1.35
CA ASP A 333 -8.10 -24.28 -0.01
C ASP A 333 -7.52 -23.16 -0.89
N ALA A 334 -6.49 -22.44 -0.44
CA ALA A 334 -5.77 -21.48 -1.29
C ALA A 334 -4.97 -22.21 -2.38
N TRP A 335 -5.06 -21.71 -3.62
CA TRP A 335 -4.32 -22.22 -4.78
C TRP A 335 -3.40 -21.14 -5.32
N PHE A 336 -2.18 -21.52 -5.69
CA PHE A 336 -1.32 -20.69 -6.53
C PHE A 336 -1.42 -21.22 -7.96
N ASP A 337 -1.99 -20.40 -8.82
CA ASP A 337 -2.30 -20.67 -10.22
C ASP A 337 -1.31 -19.94 -11.12
N GLY A 338 -0.47 -20.69 -11.82
CA GLY A 338 0.45 -20.13 -12.80
C GLY A 338 -0.24 -19.55 -14.03
N GLY A 339 -1.52 -19.86 -14.27
CA GLY A 339 -2.24 -19.31 -15.41
C GLY A 339 -1.83 -19.91 -16.76
N GLU A 340 -1.72 -19.07 -17.78
CA GLU A 340 -1.37 -19.50 -19.14
C GLU A 340 0.15 -19.73 -19.31
N ASP A 341 0.60 -20.13 -20.50
CA ASP A 341 2.03 -20.25 -20.85
C ASP A 341 2.88 -21.20 -19.95
N THR A 342 4.20 -20.95 -19.82
CA THR A 342 5.15 -21.87 -19.18
C THR A 342 5.67 -21.31 -17.86
N ASN A 343 5.00 -21.70 -16.78
CA ASN A 343 5.29 -21.19 -15.45
C ASN A 343 6.25 -22.07 -14.67
N THR A 344 7.00 -21.45 -13.76
CA THR A 344 8.02 -22.10 -12.95
C THR A 344 7.77 -21.91 -11.46
N VAL A 345 7.75 -23.01 -10.71
CA VAL A 345 7.92 -22.97 -9.25
C VAL A 345 9.37 -23.26 -8.90
N GLN A 346 9.98 -22.35 -8.14
CA GLN A 346 11.33 -22.49 -7.62
C GLN A 346 11.33 -22.65 -6.10
N PHE A 347 11.68 -23.85 -5.64
CA PHE A 347 11.99 -24.14 -4.24
C PHE A 347 13.48 -23.87 -3.98
N ALA A 348 13.83 -22.60 -3.78
CA ALA A 348 15.22 -22.14 -3.76
C ALA A 348 16.09 -22.79 -2.67
N THR A 349 15.49 -23.15 -1.53
CA THR A 349 16.20 -23.73 -0.38
C THR A 349 15.77 -25.16 -0.07
N LEU A 350 14.86 -25.75 -0.85
CA LEU A 350 14.28 -27.05 -0.55
C LEU A 350 14.77 -28.06 -1.59
N ALA A 351 15.45 -29.09 -1.11
CA ALA A 351 15.90 -30.20 -1.93
C ALA A 351 14.71 -31.12 -2.29
N PHE A 352 14.82 -31.83 -3.41
CA PHE A 352 13.81 -32.78 -3.87
C PHE A 352 13.57 -33.89 -2.84
N GLU A 353 14.61 -34.32 -2.13
CA GLU A 353 14.49 -35.32 -1.05
C GLU A 353 13.66 -34.85 0.16
N GLY A 354 13.48 -33.53 0.32
CA GLY A 354 12.63 -32.94 1.35
C GLY A 354 11.14 -33.04 1.04
N LEU A 355 10.76 -33.40 -0.19
CA LEU A 355 9.38 -33.62 -0.60
C LEU A 355 8.87 -34.95 -0.04
N ILE A 356 7.90 -34.88 0.87
CA ILE A 356 7.37 -36.06 1.59
C ILE A 356 6.06 -36.57 1.03
N SER A 357 5.31 -35.75 0.29
CA SER A 357 4.07 -36.15 -0.37
C SER A 357 3.76 -35.24 -1.55
N ALA A 358 3.18 -35.83 -2.58
CA ALA A 358 2.54 -35.12 -3.70
C ALA A 358 1.17 -35.74 -3.95
N VAL A 359 0.12 -34.93 -3.94
CA VAL A 359 -1.26 -35.35 -4.23
C VAL A 359 -1.67 -34.67 -5.53
N PHE A 360 -1.83 -35.46 -6.59
CA PHE A 360 -2.19 -34.96 -7.91
C PHE A 360 -3.72 -34.93 -8.07
N GLY A 361 -4.23 -33.78 -8.50
CA GLY A 361 -5.64 -33.53 -8.78
C GLY A 361 -6.01 -33.73 -10.26
N ALA A 362 -7.05 -33.03 -10.69
CA ALA A 362 -7.44 -33.00 -12.09
C ALA A 362 -6.54 -32.04 -12.88
N GLY A 363 -6.30 -32.33 -14.16
CA GLY A 363 -5.38 -31.52 -14.98
C GLY A 363 -3.98 -31.42 -14.35
N ASP A 364 -3.51 -30.18 -14.18
CA ASP A 364 -2.18 -29.83 -13.68
C ASP A 364 -2.20 -29.39 -12.20
N GLU A 365 -3.18 -29.85 -11.43
CA GLU A 365 -3.27 -29.63 -9.99
C GLU A 365 -2.33 -30.57 -9.21
N VAL A 366 -1.60 -30.00 -8.24
CA VAL A 366 -0.81 -30.77 -7.27
C VAL A 366 -0.74 -30.06 -5.92
N THR A 367 -0.96 -30.83 -4.85
CA THR A 367 -0.57 -30.42 -3.48
C THR A 367 0.78 -31.05 -3.16
N LEU A 368 1.78 -30.22 -2.88
CA LEU A 368 3.10 -30.68 -2.45
C LEU A 368 3.26 -30.44 -0.95
N ALA A 369 3.78 -31.43 -0.24
CA ALA A 369 4.11 -31.32 1.18
C ALA A 369 5.59 -31.61 1.39
N PHE A 370 6.25 -30.72 2.13
CA PHE A 370 7.67 -30.79 2.44
C PHE A 370 7.88 -31.01 3.92
N LYS A 371 8.97 -31.69 4.25
CA LYS A 371 9.53 -31.73 5.59
C LYS A 371 10.76 -30.85 5.61
N THR A 372 10.80 -29.90 6.54
CA THR A 372 12.01 -29.13 6.85
C THR A 372 12.51 -29.46 8.25
N ASP A 373 13.64 -28.87 8.62
CA ASP A 373 14.21 -29.02 9.97
C ASP A 373 13.33 -28.37 11.04
N VAL A 374 12.52 -27.38 10.65
CA VAL A 374 11.66 -26.62 11.56
C VAL A 374 10.25 -27.19 11.60
N SER A 375 9.63 -27.46 10.44
CA SER A 375 8.26 -27.95 10.38
C SER A 375 7.94 -28.68 9.08
N ASN A 376 6.75 -29.27 9.02
CA ASN A 376 6.17 -29.69 7.75
C ASN A 376 5.26 -28.58 7.24
N PHE A 377 5.33 -28.32 5.95
CA PHE A 377 4.42 -27.39 5.30
C PHE A 377 3.89 -27.96 3.98
N SER A 378 2.79 -27.41 3.48
CA SER A 378 2.23 -27.75 2.18
C SER A 378 1.86 -26.53 1.36
N ILE A 379 1.77 -26.72 0.05
CA ILE A 379 1.31 -25.72 -0.92
C ILE A 379 0.47 -26.40 -2.00
N ASN A 380 -0.60 -25.73 -2.43
CA ASN A 380 -1.41 -26.16 -3.57
C ASN A 380 -1.04 -25.35 -4.80
N LEU A 381 -0.82 -26.05 -5.90
CA LEU A 381 -0.27 -25.49 -7.13
C LEU A 381 -1.12 -26.00 -8.30
N ARG A 382 -1.46 -25.13 -9.25
CA ARG A 382 -2.04 -25.53 -10.54
C ARG A 382 -1.43 -24.74 -11.69
N ASN A 383 -1.41 -25.33 -12.88
CA ASN A 383 -0.89 -24.71 -14.11
C ASN A 383 0.60 -24.30 -14.00
N TRP A 384 1.41 -25.15 -13.36
CA TRP A 384 2.86 -24.97 -13.28
C TRP A 384 3.57 -26.02 -14.13
N GLY A 385 4.25 -25.57 -15.18
CA GLY A 385 4.93 -26.46 -16.13
C GLY A 385 6.25 -27.02 -15.60
N MET A 386 6.98 -26.22 -14.82
CA MET A 386 8.34 -26.49 -14.39
C MET A 386 8.52 -26.36 -12.88
N PHE A 387 9.30 -27.28 -12.30
CA PHE A 387 9.66 -27.31 -10.89
C PHE A 387 11.19 -27.34 -10.74
N ASN A 388 11.72 -26.36 -10.00
CA ASN A 388 13.13 -26.24 -9.68
C ASN A 388 13.32 -26.39 -8.18
N PHE A 389 14.00 -27.44 -7.76
CA PHE A 389 14.44 -27.68 -6.39
C PHE A 389 15.90 -27.23 -6.22
N ALA A 390 16.34 -27.06 -4.96
CA ALA A 390 17.69 -26.61 -4.65
C ALA A 390 18.79 -27.51 -5.25
N ASP A 391 18.53 -28.81 -5.34
CA ASP A 391 19.43 -29.87 -5.81
C ASP A 391 19.08 -30.41 -7.20
N ARG A 392 17.93 -30.02 -7.76
CA ARG A 392 17.41 -30.57 -9.02
C ARG A 392 16.65 -29.51 -9.81
N ARG A 393 17.03 -29.32 -11.08
CA ARG A 393 16.40 -28.31 -11.96
C ARG A 393 15.62 -28.95 -13.10
N ALA A 394 14.73 -28.16 -13.68
CA ALA A 394 13.96 -28.45 -14.87
C ALA A 394 13.13 -29.74 -14.77
N VAL A 395 12.51 -29.98 -13.61
CA VAL A 395 11.58 -31.11 -13.45
C VAL A 395 10.23 -30.69 -14.04
N THR A 396 9.76 -31.37 -15.07
CA THR A 396 8.44 -31.07 -15.63
C THR A 396 7.33 -31.60 -14.71
N PHE A 397 6.12 -31.05 -14.81
CA PHE A 397 4.95 -31.62 -14.10
C PHE A 397 4.76 -33.12 -14.39
N ALA A 398 4.96 -33.53 -15.65
CA ALA A 398 4.85 -34.92 -16.07
C ALA A 398 5.90 -35.82 -15.39
N ASP A 399 7.16 -35.37 -15.32
CA ASP A 399 8.23 -36.11 -14.65
C ASP A 399 7.96 -36.21 -13.14
N LEU A 400 7.54 -35.10 -12.52
CA LEU A 400 7.17 -35.06 -11.10
C LEU A 400 6.07 -36.07 -10.79
N LYS A 401 5.04 -36.13 -11.63
CA LYS A 401 3.92 -37.07 -11.51
C LYS A 401 4.35 -38.51 -11.73
N GLN A 402 5.21 -38.78 -12.71
CA GLN A 402 5.69 -40.13 -12.98
C GLN A 402 6.53 -40.70 -11.82
N GLU A 403 7.37 -39.88 -11.20
CA GLU A 403 8.26 -40.33 -10.13
C GLU A 403 7.56 -40.50 -8.79
N LEU A 404 6.54 -39.68 -8.49
CA LEU A 404 5.88 -39.67 -7.18
C LEU A 404 4.54 -40.41 -7.15
N SER A 405 3.99 -40.78 -8.31
CA SER A 405 2.80 -41.62 -8.35
C SER A 405 3.12 -43.02 -7.81
N PRO A 406 2.29 -43.59 -6.90
CA PRO A 406 2.51 -44.94 -6.40
C PRO A 406 2.60 -45.94 -7.56
N VAL A 407 3.76 -46.59 -7.71
CA VAL A 407 3.91 -47.65 -8.71
C VAL A 407 2.98 -48.79 -8.33
N PRO A 408 2.04 -49.21 -9.21
CA PRO A 408 1.20 -50.36 -8.93
C PRO A 408 2.10 -51.57 -8.68
N VAL A 409 2.06 -52.10 -7.45
CA VAL A 409 2.80 -53.32 -7.14
C VAL A 409 2.29 -54.39 -8.10
N PRO A 410 3.14 -55.00 -8.94
CA PRO A 410 2.64 -55.93 -9.94
C PRO A 410 1.84 -57.03 -9.23
N ALA A 411 0.66 -57.33 -9.75
CA ALA A 411 -0.22 -58.39 -9.27
C ALA A 411 0.49 -59.76 -9.13
N ALA A 412 1.69 -59.89 -9.71
CA ALA A 412 2.64 -60.96 -9.46
C ALA A 412 2.91 -61.21 -7.96
N GLY A 413 2.98 -60.20 -7.09
CA GLY A 413 3.17 -60.39 -5.65
C GLY A 413 1.97 -61.06 -4.96
N LEU A 414 0.75 -60.64 -5.32
CA LEU A 414 -0.49 -61.28 -4.87
C LEU A 414 -0.67 -62.67 -5.47
N MET A 415 -0.27 -62.88 -6.72
CA MET A 415 -0.29 -64.19 -7.40
C MET A 415 0.75 -65.16 -6.82
N LEU A 416 1.93 -64.67 -6.39
CA LEU A 416 2.95 -65.49 -5.73
C LEU A 416 2.49 -65.94 -4.34
N LEU A 417 1.84 -65.06 -3.58
CA LEU A 417 1.24 -65.38 -2.28
C LEU A 417 0.07 -66.36 -2.42
N ALA A 418 -0.79 -66.18 -3.42
CA ALA A 418 -1.86 -67.13 -3.74
C ALA A 418 -1.30 -68.50 -4.18
N GLY A 419 -0.24 -68.51 -5.00
CA GLY A 419 0.46 -69.72 -5.44
C GLY A 419 1.14 -70.49 -4.29
N LEU A 420 1.79 -69.77 -3.38
CA LEU A 420 2.41 -70.36 -2.17
C LEU A 420 1.35 -70.88 -1.18
N GLY A 421 0.22 -70.17 -1.03
CA GLY A 421 -0.93 -70.64 -0.26
C GLY A 421 -1.55 -71.92 -0.82
N ALA A 422 -1.67 -72.02 -2.15
CA ALA A 422 -2.15 -73.23 -2.83
C ALA A 422 -1.18 -74.42 -2.63
N LEU A 423 0.12 -74.20 -2.71
CA LEU A 423 1.15 -75.21 -2.44
C LEU A 423 1.16 -75.69 -0.98
N ALA A 424 1.00 -74.78 -0.01
CA ALA A 424 0.89 -75.14 1.41
C ALA A 424 -0.41 -75.91 1.71
N GLY A 425 -1.53 -75.54 1.08
CA GLY A 425 -2.81 -76.26 1.16
C GLY A 425 -2.73 -77.68 0.58
N LEU A 426 -2.01 -77.87 -0.52
CA LEU A 426 -1.76 -79.19 -1.11
C LEU A 426 -0.86 -80.07 -0.24
N ARG A 427 0.09 -79.49 0.50
CA ARG A 427 0.96 -80.22 1.44
C ARG A 427 0.20 -80.68 2.69
N ARG A 428 -0.81 -79.93 3.15
CA ARG A 428 -1.66 -80.28 4.30
C ARG A 428 -2.69 -81.38 4.01
N ARG A 429 -3.00 -81.66 2.73
CA ARG A 429 -3.90 -82.76 2.32
C ARG A 429 -3.19 -84.11 2.16
N ARG A 430 -1.86 -84.17 2.29
CA ARG A 430 -1.06 -85.40 2.16
C ARG A 430 -0.43 -85.87 3.48
N ALA A 431 -0.79 -85.26 4.61
CA ALA A 431 -0.36 -85.67 5.95
C ALA A 431 -1.52 -86.34 6.70
#